data_AF-A0A197JYH0-F1
#
_entry.id   AF-A0A197JYH0-F1
#
_cell.length_a   1.000
_cell.length_b   1.000
_cell.length_c   1.000
_cell.angle_alpha   90.00
_cell.angle_beta   90.00
_cell.angle_gamma   90.00
#
_symmetry.space_group_name_H-M   'P 1'
#
loop_
_entity.id
_entity.type
_entity.pdbx_description
1 polymer ?
#
loop_
_entity_poly.entity_id
_entity_poly.type
_entity_poly.pdbx_seq_one_letter_code
_entity_poly.pdbx_strand_id
1 'polypeptide(L)'
;MHFSTTTLYSVALIASTALLSTVTAVPARRPSPTPDPFCFAKCSDKGEYFCAENKKHQHAWFINPCQLGHYNCLNPKNTYTAVTNCACNGIPLPTP
;
A
#
# COMPACT_ATOMS: atom_id res chain seq x y z
N MET A 1 -59.55 -57.59 8.02
CA MET A 1 -58.70 -57.01 9.08
C MET A 1 -58.47 -55.54 8.70
N HIS A 2 -59.39 -54.65 9.12
CA HIS A 2 -59.21 -53.58 10.12
C HIS A 2 -58.52 -52.29 9.59
N PHE A 3 -59.27 -51.19 9.34
CA PHE A 3 -59.68 -50.05 10.23
C PHE A 3 -58.52 -49.04 10.46
N SER A 4 -58.53 -47.85 9.84
CA SER A 4 -59.01 -46.53 10.32
C SER A 4 -58.12 -45.78 11.33
N THR A 5 -57.69 -44.57 10.91
CA THR A 5 -57.49 -43.27 11.62
C THR A 5 -56.81 -43.16 13.00
N THR A 6 -56.16 -41.98 13.14
CA THR A 6 -55.82 -41.21 14.37
C THR A 6 -54.60 -41.62 15.17
N THR A 7 -53.59 -40.75 15.21
CA THR A 7 -53.00 -40.25 16.47
C THR A 7 -52.33 -38.89 16.22
N LEU A 8 -53.04 -37.82 16.59
CA LEU A 8 -52.47 -36.52 16.95
C LEU A 8 -51.68 -36.67 18.27
N TYR A 9 -50.77 -35.73 18.55
CA TYR A 9 -49.84 -35.66 19.70
C TYR A 9 -48.56 -36.50 19.49
N SER A 10 -47.40 -35.88 19.28
CA SER A 10 -46.68 -35.18 20.35
C SER A 10 -45.94 -33.93 19.88
N VAL A 11 -46.17 -32.83 20.58
CA VAL A 11 -45.37 -31.60 20.56
C VAL A 11 -44.06 -31.86 21.29
N ALA A 12 -42.92 -31.85 20.59
CA ALA A 12 -41.53 -31.76 21.09
C ALA A 12 -40.61 -32.18 19.91
N LEU A 13 -39.60 -31.45 19.40
CA LEU A 13 -38.70 -30.48 20.00
C LEU A 13 -38.17 -29.51 18.91
N ILE A 14 -38.38 -28.22 19.16
CA ILE A 14 -37.40 -27.13 19.17
C ILE A 14 -36.12 -27.28 18.31
N ALA A 15 -35.94 -26.29 17.43
CA ALA A 15 -34.69 -25.67 16.98
C ALA A 15 -33.68 -26.53 16.21
N SER A 16 -33.68 -26.35 14.89
CA SER A 16 -32.44 -26.33 14.12
C SER A 16 -32.44 -25.08 13.24
N THR A 17 -32.30 -23.93 13.89
CA THR A 17 -31.90 -22.69 13.21
C THR A 17 -30.49 -22.91 12.69
N ALA A 18 -30.37 -23.36 11.44
CA ALA A 18 -29.13 -23.27 10.69
C ALA A 18 -28.88 -21.79 10.37
N LEU A 19 -28.46 -21.03 11.39
CA LEU A 19 -27.82 -19.73 11.20
C LEU A 19 -26.45 -20.03 10.60
N LEU A 20 -26.39 -20.11 9.27
CA LEU A 20 -25.16 -19.98 8.51
C LEU A 20 -24.61 -18.58 8.81
N SER A 21 -23.80 -18.48 9.87
CA SER A 21 -23.01 -17.29 10.14
C SER A 21 -22.00 -17.15 9.01
N THR A 22 -22.36 -16.38 7.97
CA THR A 22 -21.40 -15.91 6.98
C THR A 22 -20.43 -15.00 7.71
N VAL A 23 -19.29 -15.57 8.11
CA VAL A 23 -18.13 -14.79 8.55
C VAL A 23 -17.62 -14.07 7.31
N THR A 24 -18.10 -12.86 7.07
CA THR A 24 -17.46 -11.94 6.13
C THR A 24 -16.08 -11.64 6.70
N ALA A 25 -15.07 -12.33 6.19
CA ALA A 25 -13.68 -12.06 6.50
C ALA A 25 -13.39 -10.61 6.08
N VAL A 26 -13.41 -9.69 7.04
CA VAL A 26 -12.93 -8.33 6.83
C VAL A 26 -11.43 -8.49 6.53
N PRO A 27 -10.94 -8.11 5.34
CA PRO A 27 -9.52 -8.18 5.07
C PRO A 27 -8.83 -7.35 6.14
N ALA A 28 -8.01 -8.00 6.97
CA ALA A 28 -7.21 -7.31 7.97
C ALA A 28 -6.42 -6.22 7.24
N ARG A 29 -6.72 -4.96 7.54
CA ARG A 29 -5.99 -3.81 7.00
C ARG A 29 -4.57 -3.98 7.52
N ARG A 30 -3.66 -4.48 6.68
CA ARG A 30 -2.24 -4.58 7.03
C ARG A 30 -1.82 -3.22 7.59
N PRO A 31 -1.15 -3.17 8.75
CA PRO A 31 -0.52 -1.94 9.19
C PRO A 31 0.31 -1.41 8.02
N SER A 32 0.00 -0.19 7.59
CA SER A 32 0.89 0.51 6.66
C SER A 32 2.23 0.60 7.37
N PRO A 33 3.35 0.22 6.74
CA PRO A 33 4.65 0.37 7.37
C PRO A 33 4.79 1.84 7.80
N THR A 34 5.08 2.06 9.07
CA THR A 34 5.47 3.38 9.56
C THR A 34 6.68 3.82 8.73
N PRO A 35 6.63 4.99 8.07
CA PRO A 35 7.76 5.45 7.28
C PRO A 35 8.99 5.55 8.17
N ASP A 36 10.12 5.09 7.66
CA ASP A 36 11.37 5.05 8.43
C ASP A 36 11.76 6.48 8.88
N PRO A 37 12.27 6.68 10.12
CA PRO A 37 12.57 8.01 10.64
C PRO A 37 13.56 8.80 9.77
N PHE A 38 14.45 8.13 9.04
CA PHE A 38 15.40 8.76 8.12
C PHE A 38 14.70 9.39 6.92
N CYS A 39 13.48 8.99 6.61
CA CYS A 39 12.67 9.53 5.54
C CYS A 39 12.15 10.94 5.82
N PHE A 40 12.24 11.39 7.07
CA PHE A 40 11.87 12.73 7.50
C PHE A 40 13.10 13.59 7.88
N ALA A 41 14.31 13.10 7.59
CA ALA A 41 15.51 13.88 7.81
C ALA A 41 15.47 15.17 6.95
N LYS A 42 15.83 16.30 7.57
CA LYS A 42 16.02 17.57 6.86
C LYS A 42 17.25 17.46 5.98
N CYS A 43 17.08 17.66 4.69
CA CYS A 43 18.19 17.75 3.74
C CYS A 43 18.66 19.20 3.61
N SER A 44 19.95 19.39 3.33
CA SER A 44 20.45 20.71 2.93
C SER A 44 19.89 21.07 1.56
N ASP A 45 19.63 22.35 1.32
CA ASP A 45 19.32 22.88 -0.02
C ASP A 45 20.57 23.29 -0.80
N LYS A 46 21.74 22.85 -0.33
CA LYS A 46 23.03 23.05 -1.02
C LYS A 46 23.45 21.77 -1.73
N GLY A 47 24.07 21.94 -2.89
CA GLY A 47 24.66 20.85 -3.66
C GLY A 47 24.71 21.17 -5.15
N GLU A 48 25.17 20.20 -5.92
CA GLU A 48 25.16 20.23 -7.38
C GLU A 48 24.06 19.31 -7.88
N TYR A 49 23.26 19.82 -8.82
CA TYR A 49 22.21 19.01 -9.42
C TYR A 49 22.80 17.83 -10.18
N PHE A 50 22.24 16.65 -9.93
CA PHE A 50 22.56 15.42 -10.65
C PHE A 50 21.28 14.76 -11.15
N CYS A 51 21.43 13.94 -12.19
CA CYS A 51 20.32 13.24 -12.80
C CYS A 51 20.18 11.85 -12.18
N ALA A 52 18.94 11.44 -11.94
CA ALA A 52 18.58 10.11 -11.53
C ALA A 52 17.47 9.55 -12.42
N GLU A 53 17.45 8.24 -12.61
CA GLU A 53 16.49 7.52 -13.44
C GLU A 53 15.73 6.49 -12.60
N ASN A 54 14.42 6.32 -12.86
CA ASN A 54 13.63 5.25 -12.26
C ASN A 54 13.51 4.02 -13.18
N LYS A 55 12.88 2.94 -12.69
CA LYS A 55 12.65 1.71 -13.48
C LYS A 55 11.79 1.88 -14.74
N LYS A 56 11.19 3.06 -14.94
CA LYS A 56 10.38 3.42 -16.11
C LYS A 56 11.14 4.33 -17.09
N HIS A 57 12.47 4.47 -16.92
CA HIS A 57 13.32 5.38 -17.68
C HIS A 57 12.90 6.86 -17.59
N GLN A 58 12.19 7.22 -16.53
CA GLN A 58 11.88 8.61 -16.23
C GLN A 58 13.05 9.23 -15.51
N HIS A 59 13.40 10.45 -15.90
CA HIS A 59 14.53 11.18 -15.38
C HIS A 59 14.06 12.30 -14.44
N ALA A 60 14.77 12.47 -13.33
CA ALA A 60 14.53 13.54 -12.37
C ALA A 60 15.85 14.06 -11.80
N TRP A 61 15.81 15.29 -11.33
CA TRP A 61 16.96 16.02 -10.80
C TRP A 61 16.90 16.00 -9.30
N PHE A 62 18.05 15.86 -8.67
CA PHE A 62 18.19 15.98 -7.24
C PHE A 62 19.39 16.86 -6.94
N ILE A 63 19.27 17.76 -5.96
CA ILE A 63 20.35 18.70 -5.62
C ILE A 63 21.47 18.03 -4.82
N ASN A 64 21.15 16.95 -4.10
CA ASN A 64 22.10 16.15 -3.36
C ASN A 64 21.52 14.75 -3.04
N PRO A 65 22.38 13.78 -2.64
CA PRO A 65 21.94 12.43 -2.34
C PRO A 65 20.92 12.34 -1.19
N CYS A 66 20.92 13.29 -0.25
CA CYS A 66 19.93 13.31 0.83
C CYS A 66 18.52 13.48 0.26
N GLN A 67 18.31 14.45 -0.64
CA GLN A 67 17.00 14.66 -1.26
C GLN A 67 16.54 13.46 -2.08
N LEU A 68 17.46 12.79 -2.79
CA LEU A 68 17.13 11.52 -3.48
C LEU A 68 16.72 10.42 -2.50
N GLY A 69 17.45 10.24 -1.40
CA GLY A 69 17.12 9.27 -0.36
C GLY A 69 15.77 9.54 0.29
N HIS A 70 15.50 10.81 0.62
CA HIS A 70 14.23 11.27 1.15
C HIS A 70 13.08 10.97 0.17
N TYR A 71 13.23 11.34 -1.10
CA TYR A 71 12.24 11.05 -2.14
C TYR A 71 11.99 9.55 -2.26
N ASN A 72 13.03 8.73 -2.35
CA ASN A 72 12.93 7.29 -2.52
C ASN A 72 12.23 6.63 -1.34
N CYS A 73 12.44 7.13 -0.12
CA CYS A 73 11.71 6.59 1.01
C CYS A 73 10.23 6.97 1.00
N LEU A 74 9.89 8.21 0.68
CA LEU A 74 8.49 8.62 0.56
C LEU A 74 7.77 7.94 -0.62
N ASN A 75 8.52 7.50 -1.62
CA ASN A 75 8.01 6.94 -2.87
C ASN A 75 8.60 5.55 -3.17
N PRO A 76 8.37 4.52 -2.33
CA PRO A 76 9.02 3.22 -2.46
C PRO A 76 8.62 2.44 -3.72
N LYS A 77 7.50 2.80 -4.35
CA LYS A 77 7.03 2.23 -5.62
C LYS A 77 7.61 2.93 -6.85
N ASN A 78 8.26 4.07 -6.67
CA ASN A 78 8.76 4.92 -7.74
C ASN A 78 10.15 5.47 -7.40
N THR A 79 11.09 4.60 -7.06
CA THR A 79 12.44 5.01 -6.67
C THR A 79 13.29 5.38 -7.89
N TYR A 80 14.18 6.34 -7.70
CA TYR A 80 15.18 6.78 -8.66
C TYR A 80 16.59 6.35 -8.23
N THR A 81 17.48 6.16 -9.20
CA THR A 81 18.90 5.86 -8.99
C THR A 81 19.74 6.89 -9.75
N ALA A 82 20.78 7.44 -9.13
CA ALA A 82 21.67 8.38 -9.80
C ALA A 82 22.29 7.76 -11.07
N VAL A 83 22.25 8.47 -12.19
CA VAL A 83 22.79 8.01 -13.49
C VAL A 83 23.92 8.89 -14.01
N THR A 84 23.86 10.20 -13.76
CA THR A 84 24.93 11.14 -14.14
C THR A 84 25.09 12.19 -13.06
N ASN A 85 26.31 12.70 -12.90
CA ASN A 85 26.65 13.82 -12.01
C ASN A 85 26.32 15.19 -12.61
N CYS A 86 25.52 15.23 -13.68
CA CYS A 86 25.10 16.44 -14.36
C CYS A 86 23.58 16.49 -14.45
N ALA A 87 23.10 17.65 -14.87
CA ALA A 87 21.76 17.89 -15.36
C ALA A 87 21.18 16.76 -16.23
N CYS A 88 19.89 16.43 -16.07
CA CYS A 88 19.21 15.55 -17.04
C CYS A 88 19.11 16.29 -18.38
N ASN A 89 19.60 15.72 -19.48
CA ASN A 89 19.53 16.39 -20.78
C ASN A 89 18.08 16.79 -21.13
N GLY A 90 17.84 18.08 -21.33
CA GLY A 90 16.57 18.59 -21.87
C GLY A 90 15.40 18.78 -20.88
N ILE A 91 15.62 18.70 -19.58
CA ILE A 91 14.59 19.09 -18.60
C ILE A 91 14.99 20.46 -17.98
N PRO A 92 14.11 21.47 -17.93
CA PRO A 92 14.45 22.72 -17.27
C PRO A 92 14.63 22.52 -15.76
N LEU A 93 15.62 23.19 -15.17
CA LEU A 93 15.82 23.22 -13.71
C LEU A 93 14.56 23.80 -13.04
N PRO A 94 14.05 23.23 -11.94
CA PRO A 94 13.02 23.90 -11.15
C PRO A 94 13.61 25.21 -10.62
N THR A 95 13.04 26.35 -11.00
CA THR A 95 13.35 27.62 -10.35
C THR A 95 12.75 27.63 -8.95
N PRO A 96 13.42 28.24 -7.95
CA PRO A 96 12.92 28.36 -6.59
C PRO A 96 11.56 29.06 -6.51
#